data_AF-A0A2D7APY5-F1
#
_entry.id   AF-A0A2D7APY5-F1
#
_cell.length_a   1.000
_cell.length_b   1.000
_cell.length_c   1.000
_cell.angle_alpha   90.00
_cell.angle_beta   90.00
_cell.angle_gamma   90.00
#
_symmetry.space_group_name_H-M   'P 1'
#
loop_
_entity.id
_entity.type
_entity.pdbx_description
1 polymer ?
#
loop_
_entity_poly.entity_id
_entity_poly.type
_entity_poly.pdbx_seq_one_letter_code
_entity_poly.pdbx_strand_id
1 'polypeptide(L)'
;MHAKKQNVQILTGHHRRHNKIKKKVKEKIKLGDLGKIVATQATFWLFKPDNYFNSWRKSLAGGPVLINLVHDIDLMRYLIGDIECVQSFHSNSVRGGNTEDTAV
;
A
#
# COMPACT_ATOMS: atom_id res chain seq x y z
N MET A 1 -12.80 -10.80 -14.70
CA MET A 1 -13.87 -11.44 -15.50
C MET A 1 -13.72 -12.96 -15.65
N HIS A 2 -12.51 -13.51 -15.88
CA HIS A 2 -12.34 -14.97 -16.05
C HIS A 2 -12.74 -15.80 -14.81
N ALA A 3 -12.20 -15.50 -13.63
CA ALA A 3 -12.54 -16.26 -12.40
C ALA A 3 -14.03 -16.22 -12.04
N LYS A 4 -14.70 -15.09 -12.28
CA LYS A 4 -16.15 -14.97 -12.14
C LYS A 4 -16.90 -15.91 -13.10
N LYS A 5 -16.46 -16.02 -14.36
CA LYS A 5 -17.01 -16.98 -15.33
C LYS A 5 -16.77 -18.43 -14.92
N GLN A 6 -15.65 -18.71 -14.26
CA GLN A 6 -15.30 -20.05 -13.78
C GLN A 6 -15.84 -20.35 -12.37
N ASN A 7 -16.58 -19.43 -11.74
CA ASN A 7 -17.03 -19.52 -10.36
C ASN A 7 -15.91 -19.84 -9.35
N VAL A 8 -14.72 -19.29 -9.57
CA VAL A 8 -13.55 -19.45 -8.69
C VAL A 8 -13.35 -18.20 -7.85
N GLN A 9 -13.19 -18.38 -6.54
CA GLN A 9 -12.82 -17.29 -5.62
C GLN A 9 -11.35 -16.91 -5.81
N ILE A 10 -11.07 -15.60 -5.86
CA ILE A 10 -9.72 -15.06 -5.87
C ILE A 10 -9.57 -14.11 -4.69
N LEU A 11 -8.39 -14.15 -4.06
CA LEU A 11 -7.97 -13.18 -3.06
C LEU A 11 -6.69 -12.48 -3.53
N THR A 12 -6.62 -11.17 -3.32
CA THR A 12 -5.39 -10.39 -3.51
C THR A 12 -4.54 -10.45 -2.24
N GLY A 13 -3.21 -10.49 -2.37
CA GLY A 13 -2.24 -10.60 -1.27
C GLY A 13 -2.14 -9.42 -0.29
N HIS A 14 -3.20 -8.64 -0.09
CA HIS A 14 -3.28 -7.57 0.91
C HIS A 14 -3.48 -8.14 2.31
N HIS A 15 -2.47 -8.85 2.83
CA HIS A 15 -2.55 -9.55 4.11
C HIS A 15 -2.70 -8.61 5.33
N ARG A 16 -2.19 -7.37 5.27
CA ARG A 16 -2.13 -6.45 6.43
C ARG A 16 -3.52 -6.16 7.05
N ARG A 17 -4.58 -6.05 6.25
CA ARG A 17 -5.96 -5.83 6.75
C ARG A 17 -6.53 -6.99 7.57
N HIS A 18 -5.93 -8.18 7.46
CA HIS A 18 -6.38 -9.35 8.22
C HIS A 18 -5.76 -9.42 9.63
N ASN A 19 -4.78 -8.56 9.94
CA ASN A 19 -4.20 -8.46 11.27
C ASN A 19 -5.27 -8.05 12.32
N LYS A 20 -5.33 -8.76 13.46
CA LYS A 20 -6.32 -8.52 14.52
C LYS A 20 -6.32 -7.08 15.04
N ILE A 21 -5.15 -6.44 15.11
CA ILE A 21 -5.04 -5.03 15.52
C ILE A 21 -5.74 -4.14 14.50
N LYS A 22 -5.53 -4.37 13.19
CA LYS A 22 -6.15 -3.57 12.14
C LYS A 22 -7.66 -3.73 12.08
N LYS A 23 -8.17 -4.95 12.32
CA LYS A 23 -9.61 -5.21 12.48
C LYS A 23 -10.20 -4.43 13.66
N LYS A 24 -9.54 -4.48 14.83
CA LYS A 24 -9.98 -3.73 16.02
C LYS A 24 -9.96 -2.21 15.80
N VAL A 25 -8.95 -1.70 15.10
CA VAL A 25 -8.91 -0.27 14.71
C VAL A 25 -10.10 0.07 13.80
N LYS A 26 -10.38 -0.76 12.79
CA LYS A 26 -11.54 -0.55 11.91
C LYS A 26 -12.86 -0.53 12.68
N GLU A 27 -13.02 -1.45 13.64
CA GLU A 27 -14.20 -1.52 14.51
C GLU A 27 -14.37 -0.22 15.31
N LYS A 28 -13.31 0.27 15.97
CA LYS A 28 -13.35 1.54 16.72
C LYS A 28 -13.69 2.74 15.85
N ILE A 29 -13.13 2.80 14.64
CA ILE A 29 -13.48 3.84 13.66
C ILE A 29 -14.96 3.75 13.29
N LYS A 30 -15.47 2.54 13.01
CA LYS A 30 -16.87 2.32 12.64
C LYS A 30 -17.85 2.66 13.77
N LEU A 31 -17.46 2.41 15.01
CA LEU A 31 -18.25 2.75 16.20
C LEU A 31 -18.28 4.26 16.50
N GLY A 32 -17.45 5.05 15.81
CA GLY A 32 -17.39 6.49 16.03
C GLY A 32 -16.54 6.91 17.22
N ASP A 33 -15.74 6.01 17.80
CA ASP A 33 -14.88 6.27 18.97
C ASP A 33 -13.91 7.45 18.76
N LEU A 34 -13.56 7.75 17.50
CA LEU A 34 -12.65 8.83 17.11
C LEU A 34 -13.38 10.06 16.55
N GLY A 35 -14.71 10.07 16.54
CA GLY A 35 -15.51 11.10 15.88
C GLY A 35 -15.28 11.13 14.36
N LYS A 36 -15.43 12.33 13.77
CA LYS A 36 -15.18 12.54 12.33
C LYS A 36 -13.68 12.57 12.07
N ILE A 37 -13.19 11.59 11.32
CA ILE A 37 -11.80 11.60 10.84
C ILE A 37 -11.66 12.70 9.79
N VAL A 38 -10.76 13.64 10.03
CA VAL A 38 -10.48 14.78 9.14
C VAL A 38 -9.16 14.64 8.39
N ALA A 39 -8.19 13.93 8.96
CA ALA A 39 -6.87 13.72 8.39
C ALA A 39 -6.26 12.43 8.91
N THR A 40 -5.36 11.86 8.11
CA THR A 40 -4.55 10.69 8.50
C THR A 40 -3.18 10.81 7.87
N GLN A 41 -2.17 10.21 8.51
CA GLN A 41 -0.82 10.13 7.99
C GLN A 41 -0.32 8.69 8.11
N ALA A 42 0.33 8.20 7.08
CA ALA A 42 1.01 6.91 7.07
C ALA A 42 2.40 7.09 6.46
N THR A 43 3.38 6.38 7.02
CA THR A 43 4.76 6.42 6.55
C THR A 43 5.33 5.01 6.63
N PHE A 44 6.04 4.60 5.58
CA PHE A 44 6.66 3.28 5.52
C PHE A 44 8.09 3.42 5.01
N TRP A 45 9.06 3.26 5.92
CA TRP A 45 10.48 3.35 5.62
C TRP A 45 11.16 2.03 5.95
N LEU A 46 11.94 1.52 5.01
CA LEU A 46 12.76 0.33 5.21
C LEU A 46 14.15 0.55 4.63
N PHE A 47 15.16 0.24 5.43
CA PHE A 47 16.49 0.01 4.88
C PHE A 47 16.49 -1.30 4.08
N LYS A 48 17.15 -1.28 2.92
CA LYS A 48 17.43 -2.46 2.10
C LYS A 48 18.90 -2.44 1.72
N PRO A 49 19.64 -3.56 1.91
CA PRO A 49 21.04 -3.64 1.51
C PRO A 49 21.18 -3.56 -0.02
N ASP A 50 22.35 -3.17 -0.52
CA ASP A 50 22.53 -2.91 -1.96
C ASP A 50 22.24 -4.14 -2.85
N ASN A 51 22.60 -5.34 -2.37
CA ASN A 51 22.34 -6.61 -3.08
C ASN A 51 20.84 -6.95 -3.22
N TYR A 52 19.96 -6.25 -2.50
CA TYR A 52 18.51 -6.35 -2.70
C TYR A 52 18.11 -5.87 -4.09
N PHE A 53 18.75 -4.81 -4.61
CA PHE A 53 18.35 -4.09 -5.81
C PHE A 53 18.90 -4.72 -7.10
N ASN A 54 18.41 -5.92 -7.42
CA ASN A 54 18.68 -6.60 -8.69
C ASN A 54 17.97 -5.94 -9.90
N SER A 55 18.19 -6.49 -11.10
CA SER A 55 17.62 -5.96 -12.36
C SER A 55 16.10 -5.84 -12.33
N TRP A 56 15.38 -6.81 -11.75
CA TRP A 56 13.93 -6.76 -11.63
C TRP A 56 13.48 -5.64 -10.68
N ARG A 57 14.17 -5.44 -9.57
CA ARG A 57 13.86 -4.36 -8.61
C ARG A 57 14.14 -2.96 -9.13
N LYS A 58 14.91 -2.83 -10.21
CA LYS A 58 15.13 -1.57 -10.91
C LYS A 58 14.23 -1.40 -12.14
N SER A 59 13.38 -2.38 -12.44
CA SER A 59 12.36 -2.30 -13.49
C SER A 59 11.14 -1.49 -13.03
N LEU A 60 10.26 -1.13 -13.97
CA LEU A 60 9.02 -0.37 -13.70
C LEU A 60 8.11 -0.99 -12.62
N ALA A 61 8.13 -2.31 -12.45
CA ALA A 61 7.32 -2.99 -11.43
C ALA A 61 8.06 -3.18 -10.09
N GLY A 62 9.33 -2.79 -10.05
CA GLY A 62 10.26 -3.03 -8.95
C GLY A 62 10.20 -2.01 -7.81
N GLY A 63 9.46 -0.92 -8.02
CA GLY A 63 9.43 0.23 -7.13
C GLY A 63 8.74 -0.01 -5.78
N PRO A 64 9.10 0.75 -4.74
CA PRO A 64 8.50 0.66 -3.43
C PRO A 64 7.01 1.00 -3.43
N VAL A 65 6.48 1.76 -4.38
CA VAL A 65 5.05 2.06 -4.44
C VAL A 65 4.26 0.77 -4.69
N LEU A 66 4.60 0.04 -5.75
CA LEU A 66 3.89 -1.17 -6.15
C LEU A 66 4.18 -2.36 -5.23
N ILE A 67 5.36 -2.41 -4.62
CA ILE A 67 5.77 -3.55 -3.78
C ILE A 67 5.40 -3.34 -2.32
N ASN A 68 5.58 -2.14 -1.78
CA ASN A 68 5.44 -1.86 -0.35
C ASN A 68 4.25 -0.96 -0.04
N LEU A 69 4.21 0.24 -0.62
CA LEU A 69 3.20 1.27 -0.32
C LEU A 69 1.80 0.79 -0.69
N VAL A 70 1.66 -0.10 -1.67
CA VAL A 70 0.39 -0.72 -2.06
C VAL A 70 -0.36 -1.32 -0.87
N HIS A 71 0.37 -1.83 0.14
CA HIS A 71 -0.24 -2.37 1.35
C HIS A 71 -0.75 -1.29 2.31
N ASP A 72 -0.09 -0.15 2.38
CA ASP A 72 -0.52 0.97 3.21
C ASP A 72 -1.67 1.72 2.54
N ILE A 73 -1.63 1.93 1.22
CA ILE A 73 -2.77 2.43 0.44
C ILE A 73 -4.00 1.54 0.65
N ASP A 74 -3.84 0.22 0.52
CA ASP A 74 -4.90 -0.75 0.76
C ASP A 74 -5.44 -0.69 2.20
N LEU A 75 -4.53 -0.52 3.18
CA LEU A 75 -4.90 -0.43 4.59
C LEU A 75 -5.65 0.87 4.89
N MET A 76 -5.21 1.99 4.32
CA MET A 76 -5.89 3.28 4.44
C MET A 76 -7.27 3.23 3.82
N ARG A 77 -7.42 2.59 2.65
CA ARG A 77 -8.72 2.33 2.05
C ARG A 77 -9.62 1.47 2.93
N TYR A 78 -9.06 0.40 3.49
CA TYR A 78 -9.77 -0.47 4.42
C TYR A 78 -10.24 0.29 5.66
N LEU A 79 -9.39 1.14 6.26
CA LEU A 79 -9.67 1.85 7.51
C LEU A 79 -10.61 3.05 7.31
N ILE A 80 -10.31 3.90 6.32
CA ILE A 80 -10.89 5.24 6.18
C ILE A 80 -11.92 5.33 5.05
N GLY A 81 -11.75 4.55 3.98
CA GLY A 81 -12.64 4.58 2.81
C GLY A 81 -11.90 4.76 1.49
N ASP A 82 -12.62 4.73 0.38
CA ASP A 82 -12.01 4.85 -0.94
C ASP A 82 -11.40 6.22 -1.22
N ILE A 83 -10.40 6.23 -2.10
CA ILE A 83 -9.65 7.42 -2.48
C ILE A 83 -10.35 8.10 -3.64
N GLU A 84 -10.62 9.40 -3.50
CA GLU A 84 -11.23 10.22 -4.56
C GLU A 84 -10.17 10.82 -5.49
N CYS A 85 -9.08 11.35 -4.93
CA CYS A 85 -7.99 11.94 -5.69
C CYS A 85 -6.62 11.66 -5.04
N VAL A 86 -5.55 11.77 -5.83
CA VAL A 86 -4.17 11.60 -5.38
C VAL A 86 -3.32 12.71 -5.96
N GLN A 87 -2.44 13.25 -5.13
CA GLN A 87 -1.26 13.98 -5.55
C GLN A 87 -0.05 13.22 -5.00
N SER A 88 1.00 13.09 -5.81
CA SER A 88 2.21 12.41 -5.39
C SER A 88 3.47 13.06 -5.95
N PHE A 89 4.57 12.84 -5.23
CA PHE A 89 5.92 13.17 -5.66
C PHE A 89 6.78 11.92 -5.59
N HIS A 90 7.66 11.71 -6.57
CA HIS A 90 8.55 10.55 -6.60
C HIS A 90 9.94 10.92 -7.10
N SER A 91 10.93 10.10 -6.76
CA SER A 91 12.30 10.22 -7.23
C SER A 91 12.94 8.85 -7.36
N ASN A 92 13.97 8.76 -8.22
CA ASN A 92 14.84 7.60 -8.38
C ASN A 92 16.33 7.99 -8.26
N SER A 93 16.62 9.16 -7.69
CA SER A 93 17.95 9.77 -7.74
C SER A 93 19.01 9.03 -6.92
N VAL A 94 18.61 8.17 -5.97
CA VAL A 94 19.52 7.43 -5.10
C VAL A 94 19.89 6.07 -5.72
N ARG A 95 19.00 5.45 -6.49
CA ARG A 95 19.19 4.10 -7.07
C ARG A 95 19.35 4.06 -8.58
N GLY A 96 18.94 5.12 -9.29
CA GLY A 96 19.10 5.27 -10.74
C GLY A 96 18.39 4.21 -11.60
N GLY A 97 17.35 3.57 -11.05
CA GLY A 97 16.53 2.59 -11.79
C GLY A 97 15.45 3.26 -12.65
N ASN A 98 14.70 2.46 -13.40
CA ASN A 98 13.55 2.94 -14.20
C ASN A 98 12.28 3.15 -13.35
N THR A 99 12.37 2.93 -12.04
CA THR A 99 11.28 3.07 -11.07
C THR A 99 11.75 3.98 -9.94
N GLU A 100 10.80 4.52 -9.19
CA GLU A 100 11.07 5.30 -7.99
C GLU A 100 11.85 4.49 -6.93
N ASP A 101 12.72 5.17 -6.20
CA ASP A 101 13.29 4.66 -4.94
C ASP A 101 12.63 5.32 -3.71
N THR A 102 11.94 6.44 -3.94
CA THR A 102 11.25 7.25 -2.93
C THR A 102 9.96 7.83 -3.50
N ALA A 103 8.87 7.81 -2.74
CA ALA A 103 7.61 8.45 -3.10
C ALA A 103 6.84 8.92 -1.86
N VAL A 104 6.07 10.00 -2.01
CA VAL A 104 5.13 10.56 -1.03
C VAL A 104 3.82 10.96 -1.69
#